data_AF-A0A231P0C0-F1
#
_entry.id   AF-A0A231P0C0-F1
#
_cell.length_a   1.000
_cell.length_b   1.000
_cell.length_c   1.000
_cell.angle_alpha   90.00
_cell.angle_beta   90.00
_cell.angle_gamma   90.00
#
_symmetry.space_group_name_H-M   'P 1'
#
loop_
_entity.id
_entity.type
_entity.pdbx_description
1 polymer ?
#
loop_
_entity_poly.entity_id
_entity_poly.type
_entity_poly.pdbx_seq_one_letter_code
_entity_poly.pdbx_strand_id
1 'polypeptide(L)'
;MSITLYTAPDCIRCKIVKSFLAERGLDYGTVDFKADAQTFNTFYRTNRKAIYRNPEGVEFPLFDDGEVIKQGSGEILAYLLSGRVLESCVTRSDMLHGKIAGIYPSQCPDGQEENMLTLVDRLAKGGLQVWLQVDGRKPDLLRKLLAIKDVHVILNVVGGSAAMERIFGGAPSKEALAETIELVRSTPDGIIRFFAVPQPGEDGTWAWPDRAEAVAAAKMVFEASNTPTLPYVIAAVTPDMAWDMHGLEPLPEQTLLVYRSASRQLLFKADVAK
;
A
#
# COMPACT_ATOMS: atom_id res chain seq x y z
N MET A 1 -3.41 30.12 -6.67
CA MET A 1 -2.93 28.80 -7.11
C MET A 1 -4.12 28.13 -7.80
N SER A 2 -3.95 27.61 -9.01
CA SER A 2 -5.06 27.04 -9.79
C SER A 2 -4.87 25.54 -9.88
N ILE A 3 -5.71 24.78 -9.17
CA ILE A 3 -5.71 23.33 -9.28
C ILE A 3 -6.16 22.93 -10.68
N THR A 4 -5.42 22.05 -11.33
CA THR A 4 -5.81 21.39 -12.57
C THR A 4 -5.88 19.89 -12.34
N LEU A 5 -7.05 19.30 -12.60
CA LEU A 5 -7.26 17.86 -12.53
C LEU A 5 -7.32 17.28 -13.94
N TYR A 6 -6.33 16.48 -14.31
CA TYR A 6 -6.33 15.70 -15.53
C TYR A 6 -7.09 14.40 -15.29
N THR A 7 -8.06 14.11 -16.15
CA THR A 7 -9.05 13.06 -15.91
C THR A 7 -9.27 12.18 -17.13
N ALA A 8 -9.90 11.03 -16.87
CA ALA A 8 -10.37 10.11 -17.89
C ALA A 8 -11.90 10.01 -17.88
N PRO A 9 -12.53 9.75 -19.04
CA PRO A 9 -13.97 9.47 -19.10
C PRO A 9 -14.36 8.32 -18.18
N ASP A 10 -15.50 8.45 -17.50
CA ASP A 10 -16.07 7.44 -16.58
C ASP A 10 -15.15 6.93 -15.46
N CYS A 11 -14.09 7.68 -15.16
CA CYS A 11 -13.11 7.36 -14.13
C CYS A 11 -13.70 7.58 -12.72
N ILE A 12 -13.96 6.47 -12.00
CA ILE A 12 -14.45 6.50 -10.61
C ILE A 12 -13.50 7.27 -9.68
N ARG A 13 -12.19 7.03 -9.78
CA ARG A 13 -11.14 7.74 -9.01
C ARG A 13 -11.19 9.25 -9.24
N CYS A 14 -11.47 9.68 -10.47
CA CYS A 14 -11.60 11.08 -10.84
C CYS A 14 -12.86 11.69 -10.23
N LYS A 15 -13.99 10.97 -10.22
CA LYS A 15 -15.23 11.40 -9.56
C LYS A 15 -15.04 11.59 -8.05
N ILE A 16 -14.31 10.69 -7.40
CA ILE A 16 -13.99 10.77 -5.96
C ILE A 16 -13.24 12.07 -5.65
N VAL A 17 -12.16 12.36 -6.38
CA VAL A 17 -11.37 13.59 -6.16
C VAL A 17 -12.19 14.84 -6.47
N LYS A 18 -12.97 14.86 -7.56
CA LYS A 18 -13.86 15.98 -7.89
C LYS A 18 -14.89 16.26 -6.80
N SER A 19 -15.52 15.22 -6.25
CA SER A 19 -16.48 15.35 -5.14
C SER A 19 -15.80 15.95 -3.91
N PHE A 20 -14.60 15.45 -3.57
CA PHE A 20 -13.85 15.95 -2.43
C PHE A 20 -13.48 17.43 -2.58
N LEU A 21 -12.98 17.85 -3.75
CA LEU A 21 -12.66 19.25 -4.03
C LEU A 21 -13.90 20.14 -3.93
N ALA A 22 -15.02 19.70 -4.51
CA ALA A 22 -16.29 20.44 -4.47
C ALA A 22 -16.84 20.59 -3.04
N GLU A 23 -16.81 19.51 -2.24
CA GLU A 23 -17.24 19.54 -0.83
C GLU A 23 -16.38 20.48 0.02
N ARG A 24 -15.11 20.68 -0.35
CA ARG A 24 -14.18 21.60 0.31
C ARG A 24 -14.23 23.02 -0.26
N GLY A 25 -15.06 23.28 -1.28
CA GLY A 25 -15.14 24.59 -1.93
C GLY A 25 -13.82 25.02 -2.58
N LEU A 26 -13.01 24.06 -3.05
CA LEU A 26 -11.74 24.32 -3.71
C LEU A 26 -11.99 24.51 -5.21
N ASP A 27 -11.56 25.65 -5.75
CA ASP A 27 -11.64 25.91 -7.20
C ASP A 27 -10.64 25.03 -7.96
N TYR A 28 -11.11 24.39 -9.02
CA TYR A 28 -10.27 23.58 -9.91
C TYR A 28 -10.73 23.61 -11.36
N GLY A 29 -9.77 23.56 -12.28
CA GLY A 29 -9.98 23.26 -13.69
C GLY A 29 -9.91 21.76 -13.96
N THR A 30 -10.50 21.31 -15.06
CA THR A 30 -10.40 19.92 -15.52
C THR A 30 -9.88 19.84 -16.95
N VAL A 31 -9.02 18.87 -17.21
CA VAL A 31 -8.55 18.52 -18.56
C VAL A 31 -8.89 17.06 -18.80
N ASP A 32 -9.72 16.75 -19.78
CA ASP A 32 -9.99 15.36 -20.16
C ASP A 32 -8.92 14.87 -21.14
N PHE A 33 -8.27 13.73 -20.85
CA PHE A 33 -7.14 13.29 -21.68
C PHE A 33 -7.52 12.95 -23.12
N LYS A 34 -8.80 12.66 -23.40
CA LYS A 34 -9.32 12.41 -24.75
C LYS A 34 -9.86 13.67 -25.39
N ALA A 35 -10.74 14.40 -24.70
CA ALA A 35 -11.37 15.60 -25.27
C ALA A 35 -10.36 16.75 -25.44
N ASP A 36 -9.42 16.88 -24.51
CA ASP A 36 -8.40 17.94 -24.46
C ASP A 36 -7.00 17.38 -24.74
N ALA A 37 -6.90 16.43 -25.67
CA ALA A 37 -5.69 15.64 -25.90
C ALA A 37 -4.42 16.49 -26.13
N GLN A 38 -4.51 17.64 -26.79
CA GLN A 38 -3.36 18.51 -27.03
C GLN A 38 -2.82 19.12 -25.72
N THR A 39 -3.71 19.58 -24.85
CA THR A 39 -3.37 20.14 -23.53
C THR A 39 -2.76 19.04 -22.65
N PHE A 40 -3.41 17.88 -22.58
CA PHE A 40 -2.90 16.74 -21.81
C PHE A 40 -1.53 16.26 -22.32
N ASN A 41 -1.35 16.10 -23.63
CA ASN A 41 -0.08 15.64 -24.19
C ASN A 41 1.07 16.60 -23.92
N THR A 42 0.80 17.91 -23.91
CA THR A 42 1.79 18.93 -23.54
C THR A 42 2.20 18.77 -22.08
N PHE A 43 1.21 18.71 -21.17
CA PHE A 43 1.46 18.48 -19.75
C PHE A 43 2.24 17.18 -19.50
N TYR A 44 1.80 16.07 -20.08
CA TYR A 44 2.42 14.77 -19.92
C TYR A 44 3.87 14.75 -20.39
N ARG A 45 4.18 15.32 -21.57
CA ARG A 45 5.56 15.33 -22.09
C ARG A 45 6.51 16.16 -21.22
N THR A 46 6.03 17.28 -20.70
CA THR A 46 6.78 18.15 -19.80
C THR A 46 7.06 17.47 -18.46
N ASN A 47 6.07 16.73 -17.94
CA ASN A 47 6.11 16.18 -16.59
C ASN A 47 6.31 14.66 -16.52
N ARG A 48 6.68 14.00 -17.63
CA ARG A 48 6.76 12.54 -17.74
C ARG A 48 7.65 11.85 -16.69
N LYS A 49 8.61 12.56 -16.10
CA LYS A 49 9.49 12.03 -15.05
C LYS A 49 8.77 11.91 -13.70
N ALA A 50 7.73 12.71 -13.48
CA ALA A 50 6.91 12.73 -12.27
C ALA A 50 5.62 11.91 -12.41
N ILE A 51 5.32 11.37 -13.60
CA ILE A 51 4.12 10.61 -13.90
C ILE A 51 4.51 9.15 -14.14
N TYR A 52 4.00 8.26 -13.30
CA TYR A 52 4.18 6.83 -13.50
C TYR A 52 3.20 6.30 -14.57
N ARG A 53 3.68 5.32 -15.32
CA ARG A 53 2.93 4.61 -16.35
C ARG A 53 3.15 3.11 -16.17
N ASN A 54 2.06 2.37 -15.99
CA ASN A 54 2.09 0.91 -15.98
C ASN A 54 1.83 0.36 -17.39
N PRO A 55 1.85 -0.98 -17.60
CA PRO A 55 1.54 -1.58 -18.90
C PRO A 55 0.14 -1.19 -19.46
N GLU A 56 -0.83 -0.90 -18.60
CA GLU A 56 -2.18 -0.46 -18.98
C GLU A 56 -2.27 1.04 -19.31
N GLY A 57 -1.26 1.83 -18.96
CA GLY A 57 -1.17 3.25 -19.26
C GLY A 57 -0.95 4.14 -18.05
N VAL A 58 -1.37 5.40 -18.18
CA VAL A 58 -1.26 6.39 -17.11
C VAL A 58 -2.43 6.20 -16.16
N GLU A 59 -2.15 6.09 -14.86
CA GLU A 59 -3.20 6.09 -13.85
C GLU A 59 -3.78 7.50 -13.71
N PHE A 60 -5.11 7.58 -13.75
CA PHE A 60 -5.87 8.81 -13.51
C PHE A 60 -6.60 8.76 -12.16
N PRO A 61 -6.84 9.92 -11.51
CA PRO A 61 -6.54 11.27 -11.99
C PRO A 61 -5.07 11.70 -11.77
N LEU A 62 -4.63 12.74 -12.50
CA LEU A 62 -3.43 13.51 -12.18
C LEU A 62 -3.86 14.88 -11.66
N PHE A 63 -3.22 15.34 -10.60
CA PHE A 63 -3.43 16.64 -9.96
C PHE A 63 -2.19 17.49 -10.14
N ASP A 64 -2.38 18.78 -10.41
CA ASP A 64 -1.35 19.79 -10.49
C ASP A 64 -1.86 21.09 -9.87
N ASP A 65 -1.21 21.61 -8.83
CA ASP A 65 -1.52 22.91 -8.22
C ASP A 65 -0.52 24.02 -8.60
N GLY A 66 0.44 23.70 -9.47
CA GLY A 66 1.56 24.54 -9.87
C GLY A 66 2.82 24.35 -9.03
N GLU A 67 2.74 23.64 -7.89
CA GLU A 67 3.89 23.33 -7.03
C GLU A 67 4.18 21.83 -7.00
N VAL A 68 3.14 20.99 -6.99
CA VAL A 68 3.25 19.54 -6.94
C VAL A 68 2.38 18.86 -7.98
N ILE A 69 2.87 17.72 -8.45
CA ILE A 69 2.07 16.79 -9.25
C ILE A 69 1.82 15.55 -8.42
N LYS A 70 0.53 15.14 -8.33
CA LYS A 70 0.09 13.93 -7.63
C LYS A 70 -0.69 13.03 -8.57
N GLN A 71 -0.53 11.73 -8.41
CA GLN A 71 -1.14 10.72 -9.28
C GLN A 71 -1.96 9.72 -8.46
N GLY A 72 -3.19 9.47 -8.90
CA GLY A 72 -4.10 8.53 -8.26
C GLY A 72 -4.87 9.17 -7.09
N SER A 73 -6.10 8.70 -6.87
CA SER A 73 -7.00 9.29 -5.87
C SER A 73 -6.48 9.19 -4.44
N GLY A 74 -5.69 8.15 -4.11
CA GLY A 74 -5.09 7.99 -2.78
C GLY A 74 -4.12 9.13 -2.45
N GLU A 75 -3.07 9.28 -3.27
CA GLU A 75 -2.05 10.33 -3.06
C GLU A 75 -2.63 11.74 -3.12
N ILE A 76 -3.57 12.00 -4.04
CA ILE A 76 -4.18 13.32 -4.17
C ILE A 76 -4.98 13.68 -2.92
N LEU A 77 -5.82 12.78 -2.42
CA LEU A 77 -6.60 13.03 -1.21
C LEU A 77 -5.71 13.16 0.02
N ALA A 78 -4.68 12.33 0.15
CA ALA A 78 -3.70 12.44 1.23
C ALA A 78 -3.01 13.81 1.24
N TYR A 79 -2.63 14.30 0.06
CA TYR A 79 -2.03 15.63 -0.10
C TYR A 79 -3.00 16.76 0.26
N LEU A 80 -4.25 16.69 -0.23
CA LEU A 80 -5.26 17.70 0.08
C LEU A 80 -5.68 17.71 1.57
N LEU A 81 -5.53 16.59 2.28
CA LEU A 81 -5.86 16.48 3.70
C LEU A 81 -4.74 16.95 4.63
N SER A 82 -3.47 16.75 4.24
CA SER A 82 -2.33 16.86 5.16
C SER A 82 -1.09 17.54 4.58
N GLY A 83 -1.19 18.08 3.36
CA GLY A 83 -0.01 18.47 2.59
C GLY A 83 0.89 17.24 2.39
N ARG A 84 2.17 17.36 2.72
CA ARG A 84 3.13 16.26 2.51
C ARG A 84 3.20 15.24 3.65
N VAL A 85 2.43 15.42 4.73
CA VAL A 85 2.61 14.63 5.96
C VAL A 85 2.24 13.16 5.75
N LEU A 86 1.14 12.86 5.04
CA LEU A 86 0.73 11.48 4.76
C LEU A 86 1.54 10.79 3.64
N GLU A 87 2.48 11.47 2.98
CA GLU A 87 3.33 10.85 1.94
C GLU A 87 4.19 9.70 2.48
N SER A 88 4.43 9.66 3.79
CA SER A 88 5.16 8.55 4.44
C SER A 88 4.35 7.24 4.50
N CYS A 89 3.04 7.30 4.29
CA CYS A 89 2.14 6.15 4.51
C CYS A 89 1.05 6.01 3.45
N VAL A 90 1.02 6.89 2.45
CA VAL A 90 0.14 6.80 1.29
C VAL A 90 0.97 6.96 0.03
N THR A 91 0.97 5.93 -0.79
CA THR A 91 1.69 5.86 -2.07
C THR A 91 0.69 5.62 -3.20
N ARG A 92 1.19 5.63 -4.43
CA ARG A 92 0.47 5.12 -5.60
C ARG A 92 -0.08 3.73 -5.32
N SER A 93 -1.27 3.47 -5.85
CA SER A 93 -1.86 2.14 -5.83
C SER A 93 -1.24 1.25 -6.91
N ASP A 94 -0.99 0.00 -6.54
CA ASP A 94 -0.65 -1.11 -7.45
C ASP A 94 -1.89 -1.98 -7.77
N MET A 95 -3.09 -1.51 -7.42
CA MET A 95 -4.36 -2.23 -7.65
C MET A 95 -5.29 -1.43 -8.56
N LEU A 96 -5.88 -2.11 -9.53
CA LEU A 96 -6.77 -1.54 -10.54
C LEU A 96 -8.20 -2.09 -10.41
N HIS A 97 -9.07 -1.75 -11.38
CA HIS A 97 -10.42 -2.31 -11.54
C HIS A 97 -11.30 -2.28 -10.28
N GLY A 98 -11.49 -1.09 -9.70
CA GLY A 98 -12.36 -0.91 -8.53
C GLY A 98 -11.70 -1.21 -7.18
N LYS A 99 -10.42 -1.61 -7.17
CA LYS A 99 -9.61 -1.75 -5.96
C LYS A 99 -8.60 -0.61 -5.83
N ILE A 100 -8.21 -0.28 -4.62
CA ILE A 100 -7.12 0.65 -4.34
C ILE A 100 -6.28 0.15 -3.17
N ALA A 101 -4.97 0.30 -3.25
CA ALA A 101 -3.97 -0.05 -2.25
C ALA A 101 -2.99 1.13 -2.07
N GLY A 102 -1.77 0.84 -1.58
CA GLY A 102 -0.77 1.88 -1.31
C GLY A 102 -1.08 2.68 -0.03
N ILE A 103 -1.81 2.11 0.91
CA ILE A 103 -2.18 2.77 2.18
C ILE A 103 -1.61 1.93 3.33
N TYR A 104 -0.76 2.55 4.14
CA TYR A 104 0.04 1.88 5.18
C TYR A 104 -0.26 2.44 6.58
N PRO A 105 -1.38 2.06 7.22
CA PRO A 105 -1.79 2.64 8.51
C PRO A 105 -0.74 2.55 9.61
N SER A 106 0.07 1.49 9.62
CA SER A 106 1.14 1.30 10.61
C SER A 106 2.23 2.38 10.53
N GLN A 107 2.38 3.05 9.38
CA GLN A 107 3.32 4.14 9.13
C GLN A 107 2.66 5.54 9.23
N CYS A 108 1.36 5.60 9.54
CA CYS A 108 0.64 6.87 9.71
C CYS A 108 1.32 7.68 10.84
N PRO A 109 1.75 8.94 10.60
CA PRO A 109 2.32 9.77 11.66
C PRO A 109 1.32 10.03 12.78
N ASP A 110 1.81 10.17 14.00
CA ASP A 110 0.96 10.49 15.16
C ASP A 110 0.25 11.83 14.95
N GLY A 111 -1.06 11.87 15.24
CA GLY A 111 -1.91 13.04 15.04
C GLY A 111 -2.52 13.15 13.64
N GLN A 112 -2.23 12.21 12.73
CA GLN A 112 -2.81 12.15 11.38
C GLN A 112 -3.89 11.07 11.22
N GLU A 113 -4.28 10.41 12.30
CA GLU A 113 -5.25 9.30 12.28
C GLU A 113 -6.61 9.73 11.71
N GLU A 114 -7.08 10.94 12.00
CA GLU A 114 -8.35 11.45 11.46
C GLU A 114 -8.27 11.73 9.95
N ASN A 115 -7.13 12.21 9.47
CA ASN A 115 -6.89 12.39 8.05
C ASN A 115 -6.84 11.03 7.33
N MET A 116 -6.19 10.03 7.93
CA MET A 116 -6.18 8.66 7.40
C MET A 116 -7.59 8.05 7.35
N LEU A 117 -8.40 8.22 8.40
CA LEU A 117 -9.80 7.78 8.43
C LEU A 117 -10.62 8.47 7.35
N THR A 118 -10.47 9.79 7.20
CA THR A 118 -11.15 10.57 6.17
C THR A 118 -10.76 10.10 4.77
N LEU A 119 -9.47 9.87 4.52
CA LEU A 119 -8.98 9.35 3.24
C LEU A 119 -9.64 8.01 2.89
N VAL A 120 -9.58 7.04 3.80
CA VAL A 120 -10.09 5.68 3.57
C VAL A 120 -11.61 5.68 3.42
N ASP A 121 -12.33 6.43 4.26
CA ASP A 121 -13.79 6.58 4.17
C ASP A 121 -14.21 7.16 2.83
N ARG A 122 -13.47 8.15 2.31
CA ARG A 122 -13.79 8.79 1.02
C ARG A 122 -13.54 7.87 -0.16
N LEU A 123 -12.46 7.10 -0.14
CA LEU A 123 -12.17 6.11 -1.17
C LEU A 123 -13.26 5.02 -1.19
N ALA A 124 -13.63 4.50 -0.01
CA ALA A 124 -14.64 3.46 0.14
C ALA A 124 -16.05 3.94 -0.26
N LYS A 125 -16.51 5.10 0.24
CA LYS A 125 -17.79 5.72 -0.17
C LYS A 125 -17.84 6.06 -1.65
N GLY A 126 -16.67 6.31 -2.23
CA GLY A 126 -16.47 6.48 -3.66
C GLY A 126 -16.73 5.23 -4.51
N GLY A 127 -16.91 4.06 -3.88
CA GLY A 127 -17.15 2.78 -4.55
C GLY A 127 -15.89 1.95 -4.80
N LEU A 128 -14.76 2.27 -4.17
CA LEU A 128 -13.53 1.47 -4.25
C LEU A 128 -13.46 0.47 -3.10
N GLN A 129 -12.98 -0.74 -3.38
CA GLN A 129 -12.49 -1.66 -2.35
C GLN A 129 -11.10 -1.20 -1.91
N VAL A 130 -10.96 -0.82 -0.64
CA VAL A 130 -9.71 -0.26 -0.11
C VAL A 130 -8.89 -1.36 0.57
N TRP A 131 -7.67 -1.59 0.11
CA TRP A 131 -6.76 -2.62 0.60
C TRP A 131 -5.63 -1.97 1.42
N LEU A 132 -5.71 -2.12 2.74
CA LEU A 132 -4.71 -1.63 3.67
C LEU A 132 -3.54 -2.61 3.76
N GLN A 133 -2.32 -2.07 3.85
CA GLN A 133 -1.11 -2.85 4.09
C GLN A 133 -0.53 -2.48 5.46
N VAL A 134 -0.53 -3.43 6.39
CA VAL A 134 -0.07 -3.20 7.79
C VAL A 134 1.14 -4.07 8.11
N ASP A 135 1.88 -3.69 9.14
CA ASP A 135 3.07 -4.41 9.61
C ASP A 135 2.93 -4.98 11.05
N GLY A 136 1.72 -4.89 11.60
CA GLY A 136 1.40 -5.34 12.97
C GLY A 136 1.39 -4.22 14.00
N ARG A 137 1.89 -3.02 13.66
CA ARG A 137 1.81 -1.83 14.54
C ARG A 137 0.48 -1.10 14.35
N LYS A 138 0.10 -0.32 15.37
CA LYS A 138 -1.11 0.52 15.44
C LYS A 138 -2.45 -0.24 15.24
N PRO A 139 -2.71 -1.32 16.01
CA PRO A 139 -3.95 -2.09 15.88
C PRO A 139 -5.22 -1.26 16.16
N ASP A 140 -5.17 -0.27 17.05
CA ASP A 140 -6.29 0.64 17.31
C ASP A 140 -6.72 1.45 16.07
N LEU A 141 -5.75 1.93 15.29
CA LEU A 141 -6.04 2.63 14.04
C LEU A 141 -6.60 1.65 13.01
N LEU A 142 -5.99 0.47 12.88
CA LEU A 142 -6.48 -0.57 11.97
C LEU A 142 -7.93 -0.95 12.28
N ARG A 143 -8.28 -1.13 13.55
CA ARG A 143 -9.65 -1.44 13.99
C ARG A 143 -10.66 -0.38 13.55
N LYS A 144 -10.31 0.91 13.68
CA LYS A 144 -11.16 2.02 13.22
C LYS A 144 -11.32 2.02 11.71
N LEU A 145 -10.24 1.73 10.97
CA LEU A 145 -10.27 1.69 9.50
C LEU A 145 -11.08 0.49 8.98
N LEU A 146 -10.96 -0.68 9.60
CA LEU A 146 -11.74 -1.87 9.24
C LEU A 146 -13.23 -1.77 9.59
N ALA A 147 -13.62 -0.80 10.42
CA ALA A 147 -15.03 -0.50 10.66
C ALA A 147 -15.68 0.23 9.46
N ILE A 148 -14.88 0.75 8.52
CA ILE A 148 -15.36 1.33 7.27
C ILE A 148 -15.69 0.19 6.30
N LYS A 149 -16.84 0.30 5.63
CA LYS A 149 -17.30 -0.71 4.66
C LYS A 149 -16.31 -0.83 3.49
N ASP A 150 -16.20 -2.04 2.92
CA ASP A 150 -15.40 -2.33 1.72
C ASP A 150 -13.89 -2.04 1.92
N VAL A 151 -13.43 -2.15 3.18
CA VAL A 151 -12.02 -2.11 3.56
C VAL A 151 -11.52 -3.53 3.85
N HIS A 152 -10.36 -3.85 3.27
CA HIS A 152 -9.66 -5.12 3.37
C HIS A 152 -8.24 -4.88 3.89
N VAL A 153 -7.56 -5.95 4.35
CA VAL A 153 -6.24 -5.81 4.97
C VAL A 153 -5.29 -6.94 4.60
N ILE A 154 -4.03 -6.56 4.40
CA ILE A 154 -2.87 -7.44 4.25
C ILE A 154 -1.87 -7.10 5.36
N LEU A 155 -1.55 -8.08 6.20
CA LEU A 155 -0.44 -8.02 7.13
C LEU A 155 0.83 -8.51 6.45
N ASN A 156 1.78 -7.58 6.27
CA ASN A 156 3.11 -7.80 5.74
C ASN A 156 4.10 -8.09 6.86
N VAL A 157 4.67 -9.30 6.86
CA VAL A 157 5.80 -9.65 7.72
C VAL A 157 7.02 -9.85 6.82
N VAL A 158 8.03 -9.01 6.95
CA VAL A 158 9.20 -9.00 6.03
C VAL A 158 10.42 -9.73 6.59
N GLY A 159 10.30 -10.30 7.79
CA GLY A 159 11.36 -11.00 8.49
C GLY A 159 11.12 -11.03 10.01
N GLY A 160 12.20 -11.25 10.78
CA GLY A 160 12.18 -11.08 12.24
C GLY A 160 12.12 -9.59 12.67
N SER A 161 12.16 -9.30 13.97
CA SER A 161 12.04 -7.92 14.48
C SER A 161 13.07 -6.97 13.87
N ALA A 162 14.32 -7.42 13.72
CA ALA A 162 15.39 -6.63 13.12
C ALA A 162 15.12 -6.30 11.64
N ALA A 163 14.49 -7.19 10.87
CA ALA A 163 14.10 -6.91 9.50
C ALA A 163 12.91 -5.94 9.44
N MET A 164 11.92 -6.12 10.32
CA MET A 164 10.78 -5.19 10.43
C MET A 164 11.26 -3.78 10.79
N GLU A 165 12.21 -3.64 11.72
CA GLU A 165 12.84 -2.36 12.06
C GLU A 165 13.58 -1.72 10.88
N ARG A 166 14.39 -2.49 10.15
CA ARG A 166 15.12 -1.98 8.97
C ARG A 166 14.20 -1.51 7.85
N ILE A 167 13.11 -2.22 7.59
CA ILE A 167 12.22 -1.95 6.45
C ILE A 167 11.13 -0.93 6.80
N PHE A 168 10.49 -1.07 7.96
CA PHE A 168 9.34 -0.26 8.36
C PHE A 168 9.64 0.81 9.41
N GLY A 169 10.90 0.91 9.86
CA GLY A 169 11.30 1.82 10.94
C GLY A 169 10.79 1.39 12.32
N GLY A 170 10.31 0.16 12.48
CA GLY A 170 9.92 -0.41 13.76
C GLY A 170 9.30 -1.80 13.66
N ALA A 171 9.42 -2.60 14.72
CA ALA A 171 8.75 -3.88 14.86
C ALA A 171 7.52 -3.77 15.78
N PRO A 172 6.45 -4.55 15.54
CA PRO A 172 5.33 -4.62 16.47
C PRO A 172 5.73 -5.32 17.77
N SER A 173 5.09 -4.92 18.88
CA SER A 173 5.11 -5.77 20.08
C SER A 173 4.33 -7.06 19.82
N LYS A 174 4.55 -8.07 20.66
CA LYS A 174 3.83 -9.34 20.58
C LYS A 174 2.31 -9.13 20.69
N GLU A 175 1.89 -8.26 21.60
CA GLU A 175 0.49 -7.95 21.87
C GLU A 175 -0.16 -7.22 20.68
N ALA A 176 0.52 -6.20 20.14
CA ALA A 176 0.03 -5.44 18.99
C ALA A 176 -0.09 -6.32 17.73
N LEU A 177 0.88 -7.22 17.53
CA LEU A 177 0.86 -8.17 16.44
C LEU A 177 -0.28 -9.19 16.61
N ALA A 178 -0.48 -9.72 17.82
CA ALA A 178 -1.58 -10.65 18.11
C ALA A 178 -2.95 -10.02 17.81
N GLU A 179 -3.16 -8.78 18.25
CA GLU A 179 -4.39 -8.04 17.96
C GLU A 179 -4.57 -7.79 16.46
N THR A 180 -3.51 -7.39 15.76
CA THR A 180 -3.54 -7.19 14.31
C THR A 180 -3.87 -8.48 13.57
N ILE A 181 -3.30 -9.62 13.98
CA ILE A 181 -3.60 -10.94 13.40
C ILE A 181 -5.09 -11.26 13.55
N GLU A 182 -5.69 -11.02 14.72
CA GLU A 182 -7.12 -11.27 14.91
C GLU A 182 -8.01 -10.35 14.07
N LEU A 183 -7.64 -9.07 13.91
CA LEU A 183 -8.33 -8.14 13.02
C LEU A 183 -8.27 -8.61 11.56
N VAL A 184 -7.10 -9.06 11.10
CA VAL A 184 -6.91 -9.58 9.74
C VAL A 184 -7.72 -10.86 9.53
N ARG A 185 -7.69 -11.80 10.49
CA ARG A 185 -8.47 -13.06 10.42
C ARG A 185 -9.97 -12.82 10.40
N SER A 186 -10.43 -11.77 11.06
CA SER A 186 -11.85 -11.39 11.12
C SER A 186 -12.31 -10.63 9.87
N THR A 187 -11.39 -10.18 9.02
CA THR A 187 -11.68 -9.47 7.78
C THR A 187 -11.87 -10.49 6.64
N PRO A 188 -12.99 -10.44 5.89
CA PRO A 188 -13.13 -11.24 4.68
C PRO A 188 -11.97 -10.99 3.71
N ASP A 189 -11.38 -12.07 3.22
CA ASP A 189 -10.20 -12.06 2.35
C ASP A 189 -8.94 -11.44 2.98
N GLY A 190 -8.88 -11.30 4.31
CA GLY A 190 -7.71 -10.83 5.03
C GLY A 190 -6.50 -11.75 4.83
N ILE A 191 -5.35 -11.16 4.53
CA ILE A 191 -4.12 -11.90 4.19
C ILE A 191 -3.06 -11.64 5.26
N ILE A 192 -2.45 -12.70 5.75
CA ILE A 192 -1.20 -12.63 6.52
C ILE A 192 -0.12 -13.24 5.64
N ARG A 193 0.97 -12.52 5.39
CA ARG A 193 2.03 -13.01 4.50
C ARG A 193 3.43 -12.77 5.00
N PHE A 194 4.34 -13.69 4.67
CA PHE A 194 5.74 -13.35 4.48
C PHE A 194 5.85 -12.59 3.16
N PHE A 195 6.25 -11.33 3.23
CA PHE A 195 6.47 -10.51 2.05
C PHE A 195 7.96 -10.32 1.85
N ALA A 196 8.53 -11.08 0.91
CA ALA A 196 9.93 -10.97 0.54
C ALA A 196 10.16 -9.65 -0.19
N VAL A 197 10.84 -8.73 0.49
CA VAL A 197 11.32 -7.46 -0.04
C VAL A 197 12.84 -7.42 0.08
N PRO A 198 13.55 -6.72 -0.83
CA PRO A 198 14.97 -6.50 -0.66
C PRO A 198 15.25 -5.90 0.72
N GLN A 199 16.24 -6.45 1.40
CA GLN A 199 16.71 -5.98 2.70
C GLN A 199 18.06 -5.27 2.55
N PRO A 200 18.27 -4.15 3.23
CA PRO A 200 19.56 -3.48 3.22
C PRO A 200 20.57 -4.27 4.06
N GLY A 201 21.72 -4.55 3.48
CA GLY A 201 22.92 -5.05 4.15
C GLY A 201 23.66 -3.92 4.86
N GLU A 202 24.56 -4.29 5.77
CA GLU A 202 25.39 -3.33 6.52
C GLU A 202 26.34 -2.53 5.63
N ASP A 203 26.71 -3.08 4.47
CA ASP A 203 27.59 -2.47 3.47
C ASP A 203 26.84 -1.60 2.44
N GLY A 204 25.53 -1.39 2.64
CA GLY A 204 24.68 -0.63 1.72
C GLY A 204 24.25 -1.41 0.48
N THR A 205 24.61 -2.69 0.35
CA THR A 205 24.07 -3.57 -0.69
C THR A 205 22.63 -3.99 -0.35
N TRP A 206 21.83 -4.27 -1.38
CA TRP A 206 20.48 -4.82 -1.20
C TRP A 206 20.48 -6.28 -1.60
N ALA A 207 19.80 -7.11 -0.81
CA ALA A 207 19.67 -8.52 -1.10
C ALA A 207 18.26 -9.02 -0.78
N TRP A 208 17.83 -10.07 -1.47
CA TRP A 208 16.64 -10.80 -1.09
C TRP A 208 16.80 -11.42 0.31
N PRO A 209 15.71 -11.55 1.10
CA PRO A 209 15.80 -12.18 2.41
C PRO A 209 16.26 -13.63 2.24
N ASP A 210 16.94 -14.19 3.24
CA ASP A 210 17.35 -15.58 3.18
C ASP A 210 16.28 -16.51 3.78
N ARG A 211 16.60 -17.81 3.83
CA ARG A 211 15.74 -18.80 4.47
C ARG A 211 15.53 -18.52 5.96
N ALA A 212 16.53 -17.98 6.66
CA ALA A 212 16.46 -17.73 8.09
C ALA A 212 15.46 -16.60 8.40
N GLU A 213 15.40 -15.56 7.56
CA GLU A 213 14.40 -14.50 7.67
C GLU A 213 12.97 -15.04 7.52
N ALA A 214 12.72 -15.97 6.59
CA ALA A 214 11.41 -16.61 6.46
C ALA A 214 11.02 -17.46 7.70
N VAL A 215 12.01 -18.10 8.36
CA VAL A 215 11.78 -18.79 9.65
C VAL A 215 11.47 -17.77 10.75
N ALA A 216 12.24 -16.68 10.84
CA ALA A 216 12.08 -15.65 11.86
C ALA A 216 10.71 -14.96 11.77
N ALA A 217 10.27 -14.64 10.55
CA ALA A 217 8.94 -14.11 10.29
C ALA A 217 7.83 -15.06 10.75
N ALA A 218 7.91 -16.34 10.35
CA ALA A 218 6.94 -17.35 10.76
C ALA A 218 6.92 -17.57 12.28
N LYS A 219 8.10 -17.52 12.92
CA LYS A 219 8.23 -17.63 14.38
C LYS A 219 7.57 -16.47 15.09
N MET A 220 7.80 -15.23 14.66
CA MET A 220 7.16 -14.05 15.23
C MET A 220 5.63 -14.15 15.16
N VAL A 221 5.08 -14.52 14.00
CA VAL A 221 3.64 -14.70 13.80
C VAL A 221 3.08 -15.86 14.64
N PHE A 222 3.80 -16.98 14.70
CA PHE A 222 3.41 -18.13 15.52
C PHE A 222 3.41 -17.78 17.01
N GLU A 223 4.43 -17.08 17.51
CA GLU A 223 4.51 -16.69 18.91
C GLU A 223 3.39 -15.73 19.32
N ALA A 224 3.00 -14.81 18.43
CA ALA A 224 1.90 -13.87 18.65
C ALA A 224 0.51 -14.54 18.59
N SER A 225 0.30 -15.47 17.66
CA SER A 225 -1.02 -16.09 17.42
C SER A 225 -1.24 -17.42 18.15
N ASN A 226 -0.17 -18.11 18.53
CA ASN A 226 -0.16 -19.48 19.01
C ASN A 226 -1.01 -20.45 18.17
N THR A 227 -1.08 -20.22 16.85
CA THR A 227 -1.97 -20.94 15.93
C THR A 227 -1.17 -21.53 14.77
N PRO A 228 -0.69 -22.79 14.86
CA PRO A 228 0.11 -23.42 13.80
C PRO A 228 -0.64 -23.55 12.46
N THR A 229 -1.98 -23.55 12.50
CA THR A 229 -2.84 -23.72 11.33
C THR A 229 -3.28 -22.39 10.70
N LEU A 230 -2.72 -21.26 11.17
CA LEU A 230 -3.02 -19.94 10.63
C LEU A 230 -2.65 -19.89 9.13
N PRO A 231 -3.60 -19.51 8.24
CA PRO A 231 -3.27 -19.26 6.84
C PRO A 231 -2.17 -18.20 6.73
N TYR A 232 -1.11 -18.52 5.98
CA TYR A 232 0.07 -17.69 5.85
C TYR A 232 0.57 -17.75 4.41
N VAL A 233 0.67 -16.61 3.73
CA VAL A 233 1.02 -16.56 2.32
C VAL A 233 2.49 -16.20 2.15
N ILE A 234 3.17 -16.76 1.16
CA ILE A 234 4.52 -16.38 0.76
C ILE A 234 4.40 -15.61 -0.56
N ALA A 235 4.83 -14.35 -0.57
CA ALA A 235 4.85 -13.51 -1.75
C ALA A 235 6.15 -12.69 -1.79
N ALA A 236 6.51 -12.17 -2.96
CA ALA A 236 7.64 -11.25 -3.13
C ALA A 236 7.16 -9.96 -3.80
N VAL A 237 7.92 -8.88 -3.60
CA VAL A 237 7.74 -7.67 -4.42
C VAL A 237 8.02 -7.99 -5.89
N THR A 238 7.24 -7.36 -6.77
CA THR A 238 7.38 -7.45 -8.23
C THR A 238 7.63 -6.05 -8.83
N PRO A 239 8.12 -5.96 -10.09
CA PRO A 239 8.42 -4.67 -10.72
C PRO A 239 7.22 -3.72 -10.86
N ASP A 240 6.00 -4.25 -10.81
CA ASP A 240 4.75 -3.48 -10.98
C ASP A 240 4.22 -2.91 -9.66
N MET A 241 4.74 -3.35 -8.52
CA MET A 241 4.34 -2.85 -7.21
C MET A 241 4.94 -1.46 -6.95
N ALA A 242 4.37 -0.74 -5.97
CA ALA A 242 4.95 0.54 -5.50
C ALA A 242 6.25 0.36 -4.68
N TRP A 243 6.58 -0.88 -4.33
CA TRP A 243 7.77 -1.25 -3.58
C TRP A 243 9.01 -1.28 -4.49
N ASP A 244 10.14 -0.77 -3.99
CA ASP A 244 11.40 -0.75 -4.74
C ASP A 244 12.09 -2.12 -4.66
N MET A 245 12.50 -2.63 -5.83
CA MET A 245 13.33 -3.83 -5.94
C MET A 245 14.81 -3.54 -5.78
N HIS A 246 15.21 -2.27 -5.65
CA HIS A 246 16.58 -1.80 -5.47
C HIS A 246 17.54 -2.33 -6.55
N GLY A 247 17.04 -2.44 -7.79
CA GLY A 247 17.79 -2.92 -8.93
C GLY A 247 18.07 -4.44 -8.93
N LEU A 248 17.46 -5.19 -8.01
CA LEU A 248 17.56 -6.65 -7.99
C LEU A 248 16.72 -7.27 -9.11
N GLU A 249 17.21 -8.38 -9.66
CA GLU A 249 16.41 -9.24 -10.52
C GLU A 249 15.23 -9.84 -9.72
N PRO A 250 14.08 -10.10 -10.39
CA PRO A 250 12.93 -10.75 -9.78
C PRO A 250 13.31 -12.02 -9.01
N LEU A 251 12.73 -12.18 -7.81
CA LEU A 251 13.02 -13.33 -6.97
C LEU A 251 12.61 -14.63 -7.68
N PRO A 252 13.52 -15.62 -7.83
CA PRO A 252 13.18 -16.89 -8.46
C PRO A 252 12.06 -17.63 -7.72
N GLU A 253 11.13 -18.24 -8.46
CA GLU A 253 10.02 -19.02 -7.89
C GLU A 253 10.50 -20.15 -6.96
N GLN A 254 11.64 -20.76 -7.29
CA GLN A 254 12.27 -21.80 -6.46
C GLN A 254 12.56 -21.29 -5.04
N THR A 255 12.93 -20.02 -4.90
CA THR A 255 13.22 -19.40 -3.61
C THR A 255 11.94 -19.20 -2.77
N LEU A 256 10.81 -18.90 -3.41
CA LEU A 256 9.50 -18.85 -2.73
C LEU A 256 9.12 -20.21 -2.12
N LEU A 257 9.45 -21.32 -2.82
CA LEU A 257 9.24 -22.67 -2.28
C LEU A 257 10.14 -22.97 -1.07
N VAL A 258 11.36 -22.39 -1.03
CA VAL A 258 12.26 -22.47 0.12
C VAL A 258 11.68 -21.74 1.32
N TYR A 259 11.19 -20.50 1.13
CA TYR A 259 10.53 -19.75 2.20
C TYR A 259 9.27 -20.44 2.71
N ARG A 260 8.43 -20.97 1.81
CA ARG A 260 7.26 -21.77 2.19
C ARG A 260 7.65 -22.94 3.09
N SER A 261 8.67 -23.70 2.68
CA SER A 261 9.15 -24.86 3.45
C SER A 261 9.76 -24.44 4.79
N ALA A 262 10.38 -23.26 4.85
CA ALA A 262 10.88 -22.66 6.08
C ALA A 262 9.73 -22.30 7.04
N SER A 263 8.74 -21.56 6.57
CA SER A 263 7.59 -21.12 7.38
C SER A 263 6.72 -22.29 7.85
N ARG A 264 6.58 -23.37 7.06
CA ARG A 264 5.84 -24.58 7.42
C ARG A 264 6.36 -25.33 8.64
N GLN A 265 7.55 -25.02 9.14
CA GLN A 265 8.02 -25.58 10.42
C GLN A 265 7.20 -25.08 11.61
N LEU A 266 6.53 -23.93 11.48
CA LEU A 266 5.75 -23.27 12.54
C LEU A 266 4.30 -23.01 12.11
N LEU A 267 4.10 -22.64 10.84
CA LEU A 267 2.80 -22.31 10.25
C LEU A 267 2.47 -23.30 9.12
N PHE A 268 1.82 -24.41 9.47
CA PHE A 268 1.67 -25.59 8.59
C PHE A 268 0.89 -25.32 7.31
N LYS A 269 0.01 -24.31 7.32
CA LYS A 269 -0.77 -23.88 6.15
C LYS A 269 -0.06 -22.83 5.31
N ALA A 270 1.23 -22.58 5.53
CA ALA A 270 1.98 -21.64 4.70
C ALA A 270 1.99 -22.10 3.23
N ASP A 271 1.69 -21.20 2.29
CA ASP A 271 1.75 -21.51 0.86
C ASP A 271 2.16 -20.30 0.02
N VAL A 272 2.69 -20.55 -1.18
CA VAL A 272 3.03 -19.47 -2.11
C VAL A 272 1.75 -18.85 -2.66
N ALA A 273 1.72 -17.51 -2.78
CA ALA A 273 0.64 -16.80 -3.44
C ALA A 273 0.40 -17.38 -4.84
N LYS A 274 -0.87 -17.54 -5.21
CA LYS A 274 -1.27 -18.00 -6.55
C LYS A 274 -1.25 -16.85 -7.55
#